data_AF-A0A2D9CGP7-F1
#
_entry.id   AF-A0A2D9CGP7-F1
#
_cell.length_a   1.000
_cell.length_b   1.000
_cell.length_c   1.000
_cell.angle_alpha   90.00
_cell.angle_beta   90.00
_cell.angle_gamma   90.00
#
_symmetry.space_group_name_H-M   'P 1'
#
loop_
_entity.id
_entity.type
_entity.pdbx_description
1 polymer ?
#
loop_
_entity_poly.entity_id
_entity_poly.type
_entity_poly.pdbx_seq_one_letter_code
_entity_poly.pdbx_strand_id
1 'polypeptide(L)'
;MKNKIAFTIVCAAMAGTAAADTVDAKYTGIAGGGSAMHLSVSGSTYYAGHMKHTITSGARQGESFSSFCIDFAETAHSGVSKTYDIIDIADAPMPGTPYGQTIADQINAVVANAVQLGWIDNKLQADANQTDYLAKMGAIQAAIWEAFGSDINVGHNATSNALETYYNTLTDANTFDGQLRVNGLRAMVADGQQDMLYVVPLPPAAFAGLGLLGSIAGVRTIRRRK
;
A
#
# COMPACT_ATOMS: atom_id res chain seq x y z
N MET A 1 40.22 50.42 6.16
CA MET A 1 40.51 48.97 6.13
C MET A 1 39.17 48.23 6.11
N LYS A 2 38.89 47.45 5.06
CA LYS A 2 37.58 46.82 4.82
C LYS A 2 37.62 45.37 5.34
N ASN A 3 36.98 45.10 6.46
CA ASN A 3 36.87 43.75 7.04
C ASN A 3 35.88 42.92 6.22
N LYS A 4 36.38 41.92 5.48
CA LYS A 4 35.55 40.91 4.82
C LYS A 4 35.31 39.76 5.80
N ILE A 5 34.10 39.67 6.33
CA ILE A 5 33.65 38.52 7.12
C ILE A 5 33.32 37.39 6.14
N ALA A 6 34.16 36.37 6.11
CA ALA A 6 33.93 35.15 5.34
C ALA A 6 32.94 34.25 6.10
N PHE A 7 31.77 34.02 5.53
CA PHE A 7 30.79 33.07 6.04
C PHE A 7 31.07 31.70 5.41
N THR A 8 31.70 30.80 6.17
CA THR A 8 31.88 29.41 5.75
C THR A 8 30.60 28.64 6.06
N ILE A 9 29.80 28.35 5.04
CA ILE A 9 28.65 27.45 5.14
C ILE A 9 29.19 26.02 5.02
N VAL A 10 29.30 25.32 6.15
CA VAL A 10 29.62 23.88 6.17
C VAL A 10 28.34 23.13 5.82
N CYS A 11 28.17 22.80 4.54
CA CYS A 11 27.18 21.81 4.12
C CYS A 11 27.71 20.41 4.48
N ALA A 12 27.44 19.97 5.70
CA ALA A 12 27.60 18.57 6.07
C ALA A 12 26.55 17.75 5.29
N ALA A 13 26.95 17.26 4.12
CA ALA A 13 26.19 16.28 3.37
C ALA A 13 26.20 14.98 4.18
N MET A 14 25.16 14.78 5.00
CA MET A 14 24.84 13.46 5.51
C MET A 14 24.43 12.60 4.33
N ALA A 15 25.40 11.90 3.75
CA ALA A 15 25.15 10.76 2.88
C ALA A 15 24.56 9.66 3.77
N GLY A 16 23.28 9.81 4.10
CA GLY A 16 22.50 8.70 4.62
C GLY A 16 22.46 7.65 3.54
N THR A 17 23.00 6.46 3.84
CA THR A 17 22.71 5.28 3.05
C THR A 17 21.19 5.21 2.89
N ALA A 18 20.70 5.26 1.65
CA ALA A 18 19.30 4.94 1.36
C ALA A 18 19.14 3.46 1.73
N ALA A 19 18.77 3.20 2.99
CA ALA A 19 18.34 1.89 3.38
C ALA A 19 17.10 1.59 2.54
N ALA A 20 17.12 0.46 1.82
CA ALA A 20 15.87 -0.11 1.36
C ALA A 20 14.95 -0.19 2.58
N ASP A 21 13.77 0.41 2.50
CA ASP A 21 12.86 0.43 3.63
C ASP A 21 12.38 -1.01 3.83
N THR A 22 12.83 -1.66 4.90
CA THR A 22 12.35 -2.99 5.27
C THR A 22 11.37 -2.91 6.42
N VAL A 23 10.43 -3.84 6.50
CA VAL A 23 9.54 -4.00 7.66
C VAL A 23 9.49 -5.45 8.11
N ASP A 24 9.73 -5.70 9.40
CA ASP A 24 9.51 -7.02 9.96
C ASP A 24 8.04 -7.16 10.33
N ALA A 25 7.30 -7.98 9.58
CA ALA A 25 5.88 -8.19 9.78
C ALA A 25 5.56 -9.69 9.96
N LYS A 26 4.48 -9.96 10.67
CA LYS A 26 3.93 -11.29 10.86
C LYS A 26 2.49 -11.33 10.41
N TYR A 27 2.14 -12.24 9.51
CA TYR A 27 0.76 -12.50 9.12
C TYR A 27 -0.01 -13.15 10.29
N THR A 28 -1.15 -12.56 10.62
CA THR A 28 -2.01 -12.97 11.76
C THR A 28 -3.35 -13.54 11.34
N GLY A 29 -3.70 -13.48 10.05
CA GLY A 29 -4.93 -14.02 9.50
C GLY A 29 -5.63 -13.03 8.56
N ILE A 30 -6.74 -13.47 7.99
CA ILE A 30 -7.57 -12.66 7.10
C ILE A 30 -8.80 -12.12 7.85
N ALA A 31 -9.29 -10.96 7.45
CA ALA A 31 -10.55 -10.40 7.93
C ALA A 31 -11.69 -11.40 7.74
N GLY A 32 -12.46 -11.64 8.81
CA GLY A 32 -13.52 -12.65 8.85
C GLY A 32 -13.04 -14.06 9.24
N GLY A 33 -11.73 -14.33 9.26
CA GLY A 33 -11.21 -15.65 9.60
C GLY A 33 -11.80 -16.73 8.68
N GLY A 34 -12.39 -17.78 9.26
CA GLY A 34 -13.09 -18.82 8.49
C GLY A 34 -14.34 -18.33 7.73
N SER A 35 -14.85 -17.15 8.06
CA SER A 35 -15.98 -16.48 7.38
C SER A 35 -15.52 -15.39 6.41
N ALA A 36 -14.22 -15.33 6.09
CA ALA A 36 -13.72 -14.45 5.04
C ALA A 36 -14.43 -14.72 3.70
N MET A 37 -14.40 -13.73 2.81
CA MET A 37 -14.93 -13.91 1.47
C MET A 37 -14.13 -14.96 0.72
N HIS A 38 -14.80 -15.67 -0.17
CA HIS A 38 -14.17 -16.61 -1.07
C HIS A 38 -14.33 -16.11 -2.50
N LEU A 39 -13.31 -16.34 -3.30
CA LEU A 39 -13.27 -15.94 -4.70
C LEU A 39 -12.73 -17.08 -5.56
N SER A 40 -13.38 -17.32 -6.68
CA SER A 40 -12.92 -18.27 -7.69
C SER A 40 -11.93 -17.60 -8.64
N VAL A 41 -10.71 -18.12 -8.68
CA VAL A 41 -9.61 -17.66 -9.55
C VAL A 41 -9.07 -18.86 -10.32
N SER A 42 -9.19 -18.82 -11.65
CA SER A 42 -8.72 -19.90 -12.53
C SER A 42 -9.20 -21.31 -12.11
N GLY A 43 -10.44 -21.40 -11.61
CA GLY A 43 -11.07 -22.66 -11.17
C GLY A 43 -10.70 -23.13 -9.77
N SER A 44 -9.86 -22.39 -9.04
CA SER A 44 -9.56 -22.65 -7.61
C SER A 44 -10.23 -21.60 -6.73
N THR A 45 -10.55 -21.94 -5.49
CA THR A 45 -11.19 -21.02 -4.54
C THR A 45 -10.18 -20.54 -3.50
N TYR A 46 -10.05 -19.22 -3.37
CA TYR A 46 -9.14 -18.57 -2.43
C TYR A 46 -9.92 -17.70 -1.45
N TYR A 47 -9.36 -17.48 -0.26
CA TYR A 47 -9.83 -16.43 0.63
C TYR A 47 -9.49 -15.06 0.04
N ALA A 48 -10.45 -14.16 0.04
CA ALA A 48 -10.31 -12.80 -0.46
C ALA A 48 -10.64 -11.78 0.63
N GLY A 49 -9.80 -10.76 0.80
CA GLY A 49 -10.06 -9.66 1.71
C GLY A 49 -8.81 -9.12 2.41
N HIS A 50 -9.03 -8.37 3.50
CA HIS A 50 -7.95 -7.75 4.27
C HIS A 50 -7.10 -8.78 4.99
N MET A 51 -5.84 -8.91 4.57
CA MET A 51 -4.82 -9.61 5.32
C MET A 51 -4.33 -8.79 6.50
N LYS A 52 -4.31 -9.37 7.70
CA LYS A 52 -3.92 -8.70 8.94
C LYS A 52 -2.49 -9.05 9.32
N HIS A 53 -1.71 -8.02 9.63
CA HIS A 53 -0.32 -8.13 10.01
C HIS A 53 -0.06 -7.43 11.33
N THR A 54 0.99 -7.88 12.03
CA THR A 54 1.57 -7.17 13.16
C THR A 54 3.04 -6.90 12.88
N ILE A 55 3.47 -5.66 13.08
CA ILE A 55 4.89 -5.28 13.01
C ILE A 55 5.60 -5.88 14.21
N THR A 56 6.72 -6.55 13.97
CA THR A 56 7.41 -7.38 14.98
C THR A 56 8.74 -6.79 15.45
N SER A 57 9.25 -5.77 14.77
CA SER A 57 10.48 -5.07 15.15
C SER A 57 10.43 -3.56 14.82
N GLY A 58 11.47 -2.83 15.20
CA GLY A 58 11.61 -1.40 14.91
C GLY A 58 10.71 -0.50 15.76
N ALA A 59 10.63 0.78 15.38
CA ALA A 59 9.93 1.81 16.16
C ALA A 59 8.40 1.61 16.23
N ARG A 60 7.83 0.81 15.34
CA ARG A 60 6.39 0.54 15.22
C ARG A 60 6.02 -0.87 15.71
N GLN A 61 6.92 -1.54 16.45
CA GLN A 61 6.68 -2.88 16.97
C GLN A 61 5.36 -2.94 17.76
N GLY A 62 4.56 -3.97 17.48
CA GLY A 62 3.25 -4.19 18.09
C GLY A 62 2.09 -3.52 17.35
N GLU A 63 2.36 -2.59 16.43
CA GLU A 63 1.30 -2.03 15.58
C GLU A 63 0.73 -3.11 14.65
N SER A 64 -0.61 -3.12 14.51
CA SER A 64 -1.29 -3.96 13.54
C SER A 64 -1.75 -3.14 12.34
N PHE A 65 -1.69 -3.74 11.16
CA PHE A 65 -2.18 -3.13 9.92
C PHE A 65 -2.84 -4.18 9.03
N SER A 66 -3.76 -3.73 8.19
CA SER A 66 -4.37 -4.54 7.13
C SER A 66 -3.77 -4.21 5.77
N SER A 67 -3.78 -5.19 4.87
CA SER A 67 -3.28 -5.10 3.50
C SER A 67 -4.06 -6.05 2.58
N PHE A 68 -3.73 -6.05 1.28
CA PHE A 68 -4.24 -6.95 0.25
C PHE A 68 -3.08 -7.69 -0.43
N CYS A 69 -3.31 -8.92 -0.87
CA CYS A 69 -2.36 -9.64 -1.73
C CYS A 69 -2.25 -8.94 -3.08
N ILE A 70 -1.06 -8.94 -3.68
CA ILE A 70 -0.89 -8.47 -5.06
C ILE A 70 -1.15 -9.61 -6.05
N ASP A 71 -0.60 -10.79 -5.79
CA ASP A 71 -0.81 -12.00 -6.57
C ASP A 71 -1.55 -13.09 -5.76
N PHE A 72 -1.72 -14.26 -6.37
CA PHE A 72 -2.33 -15.46 -5.77
C PHE A 72 -1.41 -16.69 -5.86
N ALA A 73 -0.15 -16.51 -6.30
CA ALA A 73 0.76 -17.60 -6.61
C ALA A 73 1.46 -18.15 -5.35
N GLU A 74 1.62 -17.31 -4.35
CA GLU A 74 2.28 -17.66 -3.10
C GLU A 74 1.30 -17.90 -1.94
N THR A 75 1.81 -18.38 -0.81
CA THR A 75 1.00 -18.71 0.35
C THR A 75 1.41 -17.86 1.55
N ALA A 76 0.41 -17.26 2.19
CA ALA A 76 0.60 -16.55 3.45
C ALA A 76 0.68 -17.54 4.62
N HIS A 77 1.84 -17.58 5.29
CA HIS A 77 2.08 -18.48 6.42
C HIS A 77 1.78 -17.75 7.74
N SER A 78 0.75 -18.19 8.45
CA SER A 78 0.35 -17.55 9.72
C SER A 78 1.38 -17.80 10.82
N GLY A 79 1.61 -16.79 11.65
CA GLY A 79 2.46 -16.90 12.84
C GLY A 79 3.97 -16.80 12.57
N VAL A 80 4.42 -16.73 11.31
CA VAL A 80 5.82 -16.57 10.95
C VAL A 80 6.16 -15.10 10.77
N SER A 81 7.22 -14.64 11.43
CA SER A 81 7.76 -13.29 11.26
C SER A 81 8.76 -13.28 10.11
N LYS A 82 8.66 -12.29 9.22
CA LYS A 82 9.54 -12.13 8.06
C LYS A 82 9.90 -10.67 7.87
N THR A 83 11.12 -10.44 7.41
CA THR A 83 11.58 -9.14 6.92
C THR A 83 11.10 -8.99 5.49
N TYR A 84 10.26 -7.99 5.25
CA TYR A 84 9.79 -7.66 3.92
C TYR A 84 10.53 -6.44 3.41
N ASP A 85 10.93 -6.48 2.14
CA ASP A 85 11.43 -5.33 1.41
C ASP A 85 10.25 -4.49 0.93
N ILE A 86 10.33 -3.17 1.10
CA ILE A 86 9.37 -2.23 0.53
C ILE A 86 9.93 -1.68 -0.77
N ILE A 87 9.29 -2.06 -1.87
CA ILE A 87 9.71 -1.71 -3.22
C ILE A 87 8.56 -1.14 -4.04
N ASP A 88 8.87 -0.55 -5.19
CA ASP A 88 7.83 -0.13 -6.13
C ASP A 88 7.07 -1.36 -6.66
N ILE A 89 5.74 -1.25 -6.79
CA ILE A 89 4.89 -2.37 -7.24
C ILE A 89 5.34 -2.89 -8.61
N ALA A 90 5.81 -2.00 -9.49
CA ALA A 90 6.27 -2.36 -10.81
C ALA A 90 7.53 -3.27 -10.78
N ASP A 91 8.33 -3.16 -9.72
CA ASP A 91 9.58 -3.89 -9.53
C ASP A 91 9.38 -5.17 -8.70
N ALA A 92 8.18 -5.40 -8.16
CA ALA A 92 7.88 -6.59 -7.39
C ALA A 92 8.04 -7.86 -8.24
N PRO A 93 8.67 -8.90 -7.68
CA PRO A 93 9.05 -10.08 -8.45
C PRO A 93 7.84 -10.99 -8.69
N MET A 94 7.50 -11.24 -9.95
CA MET A 94 6.85 -12.49 -10.33
C MET A 94 7.97 -13.48 -10.67
N PRO A 95 7.83 -14.81 -10.43
CA PRO A 95 8.82 -15.77 -10.89
C PRO A 95 9.20 -15.54 -12.36
N GLY A 96 10.41 -15.01 -12.59
CA GLY A 96 10.98 -14.74 -13.91
C GLY A 96 10.84 -13.31 -14.48
N THR A 97 9.91 -12.46 -14.02
CA THR A 97 9.73 -11.08 -14.56
C THR A 97 9.11 -10.12 -13.53
N PRO A 98 9.55 -8.85 -13.42
CA PRO A 98 8.82 -7.84 -12.64
C PRO A 98 7.39 -7.62 -13.13
N TYR A 99 6.49 -7.17 -12.26
CA TYR A 99 5.08 -6.92 -12.63
C TYR A 99 4.94 -5.85 -13.72
N GLY A 100 5.83 -4.85 -13.73
CA GLY A 100 5.82 -3.76 -14.69
C GLY A 100 4.82 -2.64 -14.36
N GLN A 101 5.05 -1.49 -14.99
CA GLN A 101 4.36 -0.25 -14.64
C GLN A 101 2.86 -0.29 -14.94
N THR A 102 2.44 -0.97 -16.01
CA THR A 102 1.02 -1.08 -16.38
C THR A 102 0.19 -1.76 -15.30
N ILE A 103 0.67 -2.89 -14.75
CA ILE A 103 0.00 -3.62 -13.67
C ILE A 103 0.01 -2.75 -12.40
N ALA A 104 1.15 -2.14 -12.07
CA ALA A 104 1.28 -1.26 -10.92
C ALA A 104 0.27 -0.08 -10.96
N ASP A 105 0.08 0.52 -12.14
CA ASP A 105 -0.87 1.60 -12.36
C ASP A 105 -2.33 1.15 -12.20
N GLN A 106 -2.66 -0.03 -12.71
CA GLN A 106 -4.01 -0.61 -12.59
C GLN A 106 -4.35 -0.95 -11.13
N ILE A 107 -3.42 -1.59 -10.41
CA ILE A 107 -3.58 -1.87 -8.98
C ILE A 107 -3.75 -0.58 -8.19
N ASN A 108 -2.94 0.45 -8.49
CA ASN A 108 -3.03 1.73 -7.82
C ASN A 108 -4.39 2.42 -8.07
N ALA A 109 -4.90 2.36 -9.30
CA ALA A 109 -6.24 2.85 -9.62
C ALA A 109 -7.33 2.12 -8.84
N VAL A 110 -7.29 0.79 -8.74
CA VAL A 110 -8.25 -0.01 -7.95
C VAL A 110 -8.29 0.46 -6.50
N VAL A 111 -7.12 0.57 -5.86
CA VAL A 111 -7.02 1.01 -4.46
C VAL A 111 -7.51 2.45 -4.30
N ALA A 112 -7.15 3.34 -5.22
CA ALA A 112 -7.54 4.74 -5.15
C ALA A 112 -9.05 4.95 -5.33
N ASN A 113 -9.70 4.17 -6.21
CA ASN A 113 -11.16 4.17 -6.34
C ASN A 113 -11.82 3.63 -5.07
N ALA A 114 -11.29 2.59 -4.44
CA ALA A 114 -11.79 2.08 -3.16
C ALA A 114 -11.67 3.12 -2.02
N VAL A 115 -10.60 3.93 -2.03
CA VAL A 115 -10.46 5.08 -1.13
C VAL A 115 -11.52 6.15 -1.42
N GLN A 116 -11.74 6.49 -2.69
CA GLN A 116 -12.73 7.49 -3.09
C GLN A 116 -14.16 7.09 -2.68
N LEU A 117 -14.48 5.80 -2.77
CA LEU A 117 -15.75 5.21 -2.30
C LEU A 117 -15.87 5.14 -0.77
N GLY A 118 -14.80 5.46 -0.04
CA GLY A 118 -14.77 5.45 1.42
C GLY A 118 -14.76 4.05 2.04
N TRP A 119 -14.38 3.01 1.28
CA TRP A 119 -14.34 1.63 1.78
C TRP A 119 -13.08 1.36 2.60
N ILE A 120 -11.97 1.97 2.19
CA ILE A 120 -10.68 1.99 2.86
C ILE A 120 -10.16 3.44 2.94
N ASP A 121 -9.20 3.71 3.82
CA ASP A 121 -8.47 4.96 3.88
C ASP A 121 -7.16 4.91 3.06
N ASN A 122 -6.44 6.03 2.99
CA ASN A 122 -5.14 6.13 2.30
C ASN A 122 -4.03 5.27 2.93
N LYS A 123 -4.29 4.54 4.02
CA LYS A 123 -3.37 3.60 4.65
C LYS A 123 -3.85 2.16 4.50
N LEU A 124 -4.82 1.91 3.60
CA LEU A 124 -5.45 0.60 3.39
C LEU A 124 -6.20 0.09 4.62
N GLN A 125 -6.61 0.96 5.53
CA GLN A 125 -7.38 0.57 6.71
C GLN A 125 -8.87 0.84 6.48
N ALA A 126 -9.72 0.05 7.10
CA ALA A 126 -11.17 0.14 6.98
C ALA A 126 -11.81 0.02 8.36
N ASP A 127 -12.95 0.70 8.56
CA ASP A 127 -13.78 0.45 9.72
C ASP A 127 -14.40 -0.94 9.59
N ALA A 128 -14.08 -1.82 10.55
CA ALA A 128 -14.60 -3.19 10.58
C ALA A 128 -16.11 -3.24 10.89
N ASN A 129 -16.70 -2.14 11.39
CA ASN A 129 -18.13 -2.03 11.68
C ASN A 129 -18.94 -1.51 10.49
N GLN A 130 -18.30 -1.17 9.37
CA GLN A 130 -19.03 -0.73 8.19
C GLN A 130 -19.92 -1.85 7.64
N THR A 131 -21.08 -1.48 7.10
CA THR A 131 -21.97 -2.43 6.42
C THR A 131 -21.22 -3.16 5.32
N ASP A 132 -21.37 -4.48 5.29
CA ASP A 132 -20.75 -5.40 4.32
C ASP A 132 -19.23 -5.28 4.21
N TYR A 133 -18.56 -4.98 5.33
CA TYR A 133 -17.11 -4.88 5.43
C TYR A 133 -16.39 -6.02 4.68
N LEU A 134 -16.72 -7.28 4.96
CA LEU A 134 -16.05 -8.43 4.34
C LEU A 134 -16.23 -8.45 2.82
N ALA A 135 -17.43 -8.18 2.33
CA ALA A 135 -17.73 -8.18 0.90
C ALA A 135 -16.97 -7.09 0.16
N LYS A 136 -16.88 -5.88 0.73
CA LYS A 136 -16.06 -4.78 0.18
C LYS A 136 -14.58 -5.12 0.14
N MET A 137 -14.03 -5.70 1.22
CA MET A 137 -12.62 -6.09 1.22
C MET A 137 -12.35 -7.21 0.21
N GLY A 138 -13.26 -8.17 0.10
CA GLY A 138 -13.17 -9.23 -0.91
C GLY A 138 -13.26 -8.70 -2.34
N ALA A 139 -14.11 -7.70 -2.58
CA ALA A 139 -14.24 -7.03 -3.88
C ALA A 139 -12.97 -6.28 -4.27
N ILE A 140 -12.33 -5.57 -3.33
CA ILE A 140 -11.04 -4.91 -3.57
C ILE A 140 -9.97 -5.96 -3.91
N GLN A 141 -9.89 -7.06 -3.16
CA GLN A 141 -8.94 -8.14 -3.44
C GLN A 141 -9.18 -8.77 -4.83
N ALA A 142 -10.44 -8.96 -5.21
CA ALA A 142 -10.82 -9.47 -6.54
C ALA A 142 -10.35 -8.55 -7.66
N ALA A 143 -10.60 -7.24 -7.53
CA ALA A 143 -10.18 -6.24 -8.51
C ALA A 143 -8.65 -6.09 -8.61
N ILE A 144 -7.92 -6.26 -7.49
CA ILE A 144 -6.45 -6.29 -7.51
C ILE A 144 -5.93 -7.49 -8.31
N TRP A 145 -6.48 -8.68 -8.07
CA TRP A 145 -6.06 -9.88 -8.82
C TRP A 145 -6.47 -9.84 -10.29
N GLU A 146 -7.61 -9.23 -10.63
CA GLU A 146 -7.96 -8.96 -12.03
C GLU A 146 -6.97 -7.98 -12.68
N ALA A 147 -6.61 -6.89 -12.00
CA ALA A 147 -5.60 -5.94 -12.47
C ALA A 147 -4.22 -6.60 -12.65
N PHE A 148 -3.91 -7.62 -11.85
CA PHE A 148 -2.72 -8.46 -12.03
C PHE A 148 -2.78 -9.34 -13.31
N GLY A 149 -3.97 -9.55 -13.87
CA GLY A 149 -4.20 -10.36 -15.06
C GLY A 149 -4.80 -11.74 -14.78
N SER A 150 -5.35 -11.96 -13.58
CA SER A 150 -5.97 -13.23 -13.21
C SER A 150 -7.37 -13.39 -13.83
N ASP A 151 -7.76 -14.63 -14.15
CA ASP A 151 -9.12 -14.94 -14.56
C ASP A 151 -10.03 -15.06 -13.33
N ILE A 152 -10.66 -13.94 -12.97
CA ILE A 152 -11.56 -13.82 -11.82
C ILE A 152 -12.99 -14.15 -12.24
N ASN A 153 -13.60 -15.12 -11.57
CA ASN A 153 -15.00 -15.47 -11.80
C ASN A 153 -15.87 -15.01 -10.62
N VAL A 154 -16.31 -13.76 -10.69
CA VAL A 154 -17.17 -13.16 -9.64
C VAL A 154 -18.60 -13.72 -9.62
N GLY A 155 -19.09 -14.27 -10.74
CA GLY A 155 -20.41 -14.89 -10.85
C GLY A 155 -20.44 -16.40 -10.50
N HIS A 156 -19.33 -16.96 -10.02
CA HIS A 156 -19.25 -18.36 -9.64
C HIS A 156 -20.03 -18.63 -8.35
N ASN A 157 -20.61 -19.83 -8.20
CA ASN A 157 -21.37 -20.21 -6.98
C ASN A 157 -20.55 -20.22 -5.68
N ALA A 158 -19.22 -20.19 -5.79
CA ALA A 158 -18.28 -20.10 -4.68
C ALA A 158 -18.01 -18.64 -4.25
N THR A 159 -18.34 -17.69 -5.11
CA THR A 159 -18.27 -16.25 -4.84
C THR A 159 -19.60 -15.81 -4.26
N SER A 160 -19.59 -14.95 -3.23
CA SER A 160 -20.87 -14.46 -2.69
C SER A 160 -21.42 -13.33 -3.55
N ASN A 161 -22.76 -13.28 -3.67
CA ASN A 161 -23.47 -12.21 -4.38
C ASN A 161 -23.14 -10.81 -3.85
N ALA A 162 -22.85 -10.67 -2.55
CA ALA A 162 -22.46 -9.40 -1.97
C ALA A 162 -21.09 -8.95 -2.49
N LEU A 163 -20.11 -9.85 -2.58
CA LEU A 163 -18.80 -9.54 -3.16
C LEU A 163 -18.96 -9.13 -4.62
N GLU A 164 -19.71 -9.90 -5.41
CA GLU A 164 -19.98 -9.59 -6.81
C GLU A 164 -20.59 -8.19 -6.98
N THR A 165 -21.58 -7.85 -6.14
CA THR A 165 -22.22 -6.52 -6.15
C THR A 165 -21.21 -5.39 -5.90
N TYR A 166 -20.37 -5.53 -4.87
CA TYR A 166 -19.36 -4.52 -4.56
C TYR A 166 -18.23 -4.50 -5.58
N TYR A 167 -17.84 -5.64 -6.14
CA TYR A 167 -16.85 -5.68 -7.21
C TYR A 167 -17.36 -4.90 -8.44
N ASN A 168 -18.59 -5.17 -8.88
CA ASN A 168 -19.19 -4.43 -10.00
C ASN A 168 -19.34 -2.94 -9.71
N THR A 169 -19.56 -2.55 -8.44
CA THR A 169 -19.60 -1.14 -8.03
C THR A 169 -18.21 -0.50 -8.12
N LEU A 170 -17.18 -1.23 -7.71
CA LEU A 170 -15.79 -0.75 -7.72
C LEU A 170 -15.24 -0.62 -9.14
N THR A 171 -15.61 -1.54 -10.04
CA THR A 171 -15.09 -1.61 -11.41
C THR A 171 -16.05 -1.05 -12.46
N ASP A 172 -17.13 -0.37 -12.05
CA ASP A 172 -18.11 0.23 -12.96
C ASP A 172 -17.41 1.22 -13.92
N ALA A 173 -17.45 0.91 -15.21
CA ALA A 173 -16.79 1.69 -16.26
C ALA A 173 -17.20 3.18 -16.33
N ASN A 174 -18.36 3.55 -15.76
CA ASN A 174 -18.83 4.93 -15.74
C ASN A 174 -18.26 5.74 -14.56
N THR A 175 -17.78 5.06 -13.52
CA THR A 175 -17.31 5.70 -12.28
C THR A 175 -15.85 5.41 -11.97
N PHE A 176 -15.31 4.31 -12.50
CA PHE A 176 -13.92 3.92 -12.32
C PHE A 176 -12.98 4.89 -13.02
N ASP A 177 -12.09 5.52 -12.25
CA ASP A 177 -11.05 6.39 -12.78
C ASP A 177 -9.69 5.68 -12.76
N GLY A 178 -9.24 5.24 -13.94
CA GLY A 178 -7.94 4.60 -14.15
C GLY A 178 -6.72 5.49 -13.93
N GLN A 179 -6.91 6.80 -13.72
CA GLN A 179 -5.84 7.78 -13.47
C GLN A 179 -5.65 8.09 -11.98
N LEU A 180 -6.56 7.64 -11.11
CA LEU A 180 -6.42 7.88 -9.67
C LEU A 180 -5.23 7.13 -9.09
N ARG A 181 -4.55 7.76 -8.12
CA ARG A 181 -3.39 7.19 -7.43
C ARG A 181 -3.42 7.44 -5.93
N VAL A 182 -3.05 6.42 -5.15
CA VAL A 182 -2.67 6.51 -3.74
C VAL A 182 -1.18 6.81 -3.62
N ASN A 183 -0.86 7.91 -2.94
CA ASN A 183 0.51 8.30 -2.68
C ASN A 183 1.19 7.34 -1.70
N GLY A 184 2.41 6.91 -2.04
CA GLY A 184 3.21 6.03 -1.19
C GLY A 184 2.77 4.57 -1.19
N LEU A 185 1.86 4.17 -2.08
CA LEU A 185 1.54 2.77 -2.31
C LEU A 185 2.75 2.04 -2.91
N ARG A 186 3.11 0.92 -2.30
CA ARG A 186 4.31 0.10 -2.55
C ARG A 186 3.94 -1.37 -2.42
N ALA A 187 4.83 -2.23 -2.89
CA ALA A 187 4.78 -3.66 -2.59
C ALA A 187 5.66 -3.95 -1.37
N MET A 188 5.19 -4.88 -0.55
CA MET A 188 5.89 -5.47 0.58
C MET A 188 6.14 -6.94 0.21
N VAL A 189 7.40 -7.26 -0.09
CA VAL A 189 7.80 -8.54 -0.69
C VAL A 189 8.78 -9.29 0.20
N ALA A 190 8.69 -10.61 0.26
CA ALA A 190 9.64 -11.44 0.98
C ALA A 190 9.70 -12.84 0.36
N ASP A 191 10.90 -13.42 0.29
CA ASP A 191 11.10 -14.73 -0.32
C ASP A 191 10.22 -15.83 0.33
N GLY A 192 9.43 -16.49 -0.52
CA GLY A 192 8.47 -17.53 -0.15
C GLY A 192 7.32 -17.04 0.71
N GLN A 193 6.94 -15.76 0.60
CA GLN A 193 5.78 -15.16 1.24
C GLN A 193 4.95 -14.37 0.23
N GLN A 194 3.63 -14.40 0.43
CA GLN A 194 2.70 -13.59 -0.34
C GLN A 194 3.11 -12.12 -0.44
N ASP A 195 3.24 -11.62 -1.66
CA ASP A 195 3.45 -10.21 -1.97
C ASP A 195 2.20 -9.41 -1.64
N MET A 196 2.40 -8.27 -0.98
CA MET A 196 1.32 -7.49 -0.39
C MET A 196 1.44 -5.99 -0.65
N LEU A 197 0.31 -5.30 -0.64
CA LEU A 197 0.30 -3.85 -0.73
C LEU A 197 0.70 -3.19 0.59
N TYR A 198 1.47 -2.12 0.52
CA TYR A 198 1.86 -1.37 1.70
C TYR A 198 1.91 0.12 1.38
N VAL A 199 1.46 0.96 2.31
CA VAL A 199 1.59 2.41 2.16
C VAL A 199 2.68 2.89 3.10
N VAL A 200 3.76 3.40 2.51
CA VAL A 200 4.86 4.00 3.28
C VAL A 200 4.35 5.27 3.94
N PRO A 201 4.38 5.36 5.29
CA PRO A 201 4.03 6.60 5.97
C PRO A 201 5.00 7.69 5.53
N LEU A 202 4.48 8.80 5.01
CA LEU A 202 5.33 9.93 4.65
C LEU A 202 6.13 10.36 5.88
N PRO A 203 7.48 10.42 5.80
CA PRO A 203 8.29 10.86 6.93
C PRO A 203 7.83 12.26 7.36
N PRO A 204 7.62 12.50 8.67
CA PRO A 204 7.37 13.85 9.18
C PRO A 204 8.48 14.84 8.76
N ALA A 205 9.67 14.34 8.44
CA ALA A 205 10.83 15.12 8.00
C ALA A 205 10.63 15.87 6.67
N ALA A 206 9.71 15.46 5.78
CA ALA A 206 9.38 16.25 4.60
C ALA A 206 8.82 17.64 5.00
N PHE A 207 8.09 17.71 6.12
CA PHE A 207 7.66 18.97 6.72
C PHE A 207 8.80 19.70 7.46
N ALA A 208 9.77 18.98 8.02
CA ALA A 208 10.95 19.59 8.63
C ALA A 208 11.81 20.32 7.57
N GLY A 209 11.95 19.76 6.37
CA GLY A 209 12.62 20.41 5.24
C GLY A 209 11.90 21.67 4.75
N LEU A 210 10.57 21.64 4.66
CA LEU A 210 9.76 22.83 4.35
C LEU A 210 9.84 23.90 5.45
N GLY A 211 9.88 23.49 6.73
CA GLY A 211 10.11 24.40 7.86
C GLY A 211 11.47 25.09 7.78
N LEU A 212 12.52 24.35 7.39
CA LEU A 212 13.86 24.92 7.19
C LEU A 212 13.87 25.92 6.03
N LEU A 213 13.26 25.59 4.89
CA LEU A 213 13.16 26.52 3.75
C LEU A 213 12.32 27.77 4.09
N GLY A 214 11.21 27.59 4.83
CA GLY A 214 10.40 28.69 5.35
C GLY A 214 11.19 29.60 6.29
N SER A 215 12.05 29.04 7.15
CA SER A 215 12.91 29.81 8.05
C SER A 215 13.95 30.65 7.28
N ILE A 216 14.55 30.11 6.21
CA ILE A 216 15.52 30.82 5.37
C ILE A 216 14.84 31.96 4.59
N ALA A 217 13.64 31.72 4.05
CA ALA A 217 12.86 32.75 3.37
C ALA A 217 12.37 33.87 4.32
N GLY A 218 11.97 33.50 5.55
CA GLY A 218 11.57 34.45 6.60
C GLY A 218 12.71 35.39 7.01
N VAL A 219 13.91 34.85 7.22
CA VAL A 219 15.10 35.64 7.58
C VAL A 219 15.48 36.62 6.46
N ARG A 220 15.34 36.22 5.18
CA ARG A 220 15.61 37.09 4.03
C ARG A 220 14.62 38.26 3.90
N THR A 221 13.36 38.03 4.25
CA THR A 221 12.29 39.03 4.14
C THR A 221 12.39 40.08 5.25
N ILE A 222 12.71 39.66 6.48
CA ILE A 222 12.93 40.58 7.61
C ILE A 222 14.15 41.47 7.37
N ARG A 223 15.21 40.94 6.75
CA ARG A 223 16.45 41.69 6.48
C ARG A 223 16.31 42.70 5.33
N ARG A 224 15.27 42.61 4.49
CA ARG A 224 14.97 43.60 3.44
C ARG A 224 14.09 44.76 3.91
N ARG A 225 13.50 44.66 5.10
CA ARG A 225 12.60 45.69 5.67
C ARG A 225 13.26 46.56 6.76
N LYS A 226 14.57 46.43 6.95
CA LYS A 226 15.41 47.37 7.72
C LYS A 226 16.43 47.98 6.76
#